data_AF-A0A968LMS6-F1
#
_entry.id   AF-A0A968LMS6-F1
#
_cell.length_a   1.000
_cell.length_b   1.000
_cell.length_c   1.000
_cell.angle_alpha   90.00
_cell.angle_beta   90.00
_cell.angle_gamma   90.00
#
_symmetry.space_group_name_H-M   'P 1'
#
loop_
_entity.id
_entity.type
_entity.pdbx_description
1 polymer ?
#
loop_
_entity_poly.entity_id
_entity_poly.type
_entity_poly.pdbx_seq_one_letter_code
_entity_poly.pdbx_strand_id
1 'polypeptide(L)'
;MGDYCSFCEMPLAAALAVEHIRCKDSNLDLELEWTNFLLACPSCNSTKGTKVDTAEDVQRYSWPHLNRTFDLFDYTRGIIRVVVDADPELAGRAKAVDELVGLSRRPGAGLTRAQVLRGSDNRYKKRRETWDEAIAARQDLREQDSPIVRRQILATARARGFWSVWMTVFRDDEQMQAALCEAFAGTAKERVYPLPPHLQPPSPNETS
;
A
#
# COMPACT_ATOMS: atom_id res chain seq x y z
N MET A 1 1.14 -9.21 10.56
CA MET A 1 1.20 -8.91 9.11
C MET A 1 0.08 -9.69 8.45
N GLY A 2 -0.68 -9.08 7.54
CA GLY A 2 -1.67 -9.81 6.73
C GLY A 2 -1.08 -10.33 5.43
N ASP A 3 -1.88 -11.06 4.65
CA ASP A 3 -1.45 -11.72 3.38
C ASP A 3 -1.52 -10.76 2.18
N TYR A 4 -1.16 -9.49 2.38
CA TYR A 4 -1.29 -8.45 1.36
C TYR A 4 0.04 -7.72 1.15
N CYS A 5 0.26 -7.26 -0.08
CA CYS A 5 1.37 -6.38 -0.40
C CYS A 5 1.26 -5.08 0.42
N SER A 6 2.30 -4.72 1.18
CA SER A 6 2.34 -3.52 2.01
C SER A 6 2.13 -2.23 1.21
N PHE A 7 2.48 -2.20 -0.08
CA PHE A 7 2.35 -1.00 -0.91
C PHE A 7 1.03 -0.93 -1.67
N CYS A 8 0.66 -2.00 -2.37
CA CYS A 8 -0.46 -1.97 -3.30
C CYS A 8 -1.71 -2.71 -2.80
N GLU A 9 -1.61 -3.39 -1.66
CA GLU A 9 -2.67 -4.11 -0.94
C GLU A 9 -3.26 -5.29 -1.70
N MET A 10 -2.64 -5.68 -2.81
CA MET A 10 -3.02 -6.88 -3.52
C MET A 10 -2.75 -8.10 -2.63
N PRO A 11 -3.67 -9.08 -2.57
CA PRO A 11 -3.42 -10.35 -1.91
C PRO A 11 -2.18 -11.03 -2.50
N LEU A 12 -1.32 -11.51 -1.63
CA LEU A 12 -0.13 -12.27 -2.00
C LEU A 12 -0.53 -13.74 -2.05
N ALA A 13 -0.37 -14.35 -3.23
CA ALA A 13 -0.45 -15.79 -3.36
C ALA A 13 0.80 -16.45 -2.77
N ALA A 14 0.89 -17.79 -2.81
CA ALA A 14 1.98 -18.59 -2.23
C ALA A 14 3.42 -18.19 -2.62
N ALA A 15 3.62 -17.39 -3.66
CA ALA A 15 4.89 -16.76 -3.99
C ALA A 15 5.07 -15.42 -3.23
N LEU A 16 5.16 -15.51 -1.90
CA LEU A 16 5.51 -14.38 -1.03
C LEU A 16 6.94 -13.93 -1.36
N ALA A 17 7.09 -12.71 -1.86
CA ALA A 17 8.37 -12.03 -1.91
C ALA A 17 8.47 -11.14 -0.66
N VAL A 18 9.50 -11.38 0.15
CA VAL A 18 9.94 -10.44 1.17
C VAL A 18 10.83 -9.42 0.49
N GLU A 19 10.48 -8.15 0.63
CA GLU A 19 11.25 -7.02 0.09
C GLU A 19 12.06 -6.37 1.19
N HIS A 20 13.33 -6.10 0.92
CA HIS A 20 14.19 -5.34 1.82
C HIS A 20 13.92 -3.84 1.68
N ILE A 21 13.77 -3.10 2.78
CA ILE A 21 13.63 -1.64 2.77
C ILE A 21 14.90 -1.02 2.19
N ARG A 22 16.06 -1.27 2.80
CA ARG A 22 17.40 -0.98 2.25
C ARG A 22 17.91 -2.17 1.47
N CYS A 23 18.43 -1.95 0.27
CA CYS A 23 18.82 -3.06 -0.61
C CYS A 23 19.95 -3.92 -0.02
N LYS A 24 19.76 -5.24 -0.09
CA LYS A 24 20.71 -6.21 0.49
C LYS A 24 22.09 -6.21 -0.18
N ASP A 25 22.18 -5.79 -1.45
CA ASP A 25 23.42 -5.85 -2.23
C ASP A 25 24.53 -4.98 -1.62
N SER A 26 24.15 -3.89 -0.97
CA SER A 26 25.01 -2.90 -0.33
C SER A 26 24.88 -2.89 1.20
N ASN A 27 23.90 -3.61 1.76
CA ASN A 27 23.59 -3.67 3.19
C ASN A 27 23.51 -5.12 3.67
N LEU A 28 24.60 -5.87 3.51
CA LEU A 28 24.69 -7.29 3.85
C LEU A 28 24.43 -7.57 5.33
N ASP A 29 24.76 -6.62 6.20
CA ASP A 29 24.49 -6.66 7.64
C ASP A 29 22.99 -6.62 7.97
N LEU A 30 22.16 -6.12 7.06
CA LEU A 30 20.70 -6.04 7.20
C LEU A 30 19.96 -7.17 6.46
N GLU A 31 20.67 -8.16 5.92
CA GLU A 31 20.07 -9.22 5.10
C GLU A 31 19.01 -10.02 5.87
N LEU A 32 19.23 -10.23 7.18
CA LEU A 32 18.38 -11.01 8.08
C LEU A 32 17.60 -10.15 9.08
N GLU A 33 17.66 -8.83 8.95
CA GLU A 33 17.01 -7.91 9.88
C GLU A 33 15.51 -7.78 9.58
N TRP A 34 14.67 -8.24 10.49
CA TRP A 34 13.21 -8.31 10.29
C TRP A 34 12.58 -6.94 10.10
N THR A 35 13.11 -5.93 10.78
CA THR A 35 12.65 -4.54 10.64
C THR A 35 13.10 -3.89 9.33
N ASN A 36 13.94 -4.57 8.54
CA ASN A 36 14.28 -4.20 7.17
C ASN A 36 13.35 -4.88 6.14
N PHE A 37 12.30 -5.61 6.54
CA PHE A 37 11.45 -6.37 5.62
C PHE A 37 10.03 -5.82 5.49
N LEU A 38 9.51 -5.85 4.25
CA LEU A 38 8.10 -5.64 3.91
C LEU A 38 7.59 -6.74 3.01
N LEU A 39 6.29 -7.03 3.10
CA LEU A 39 5.64 -7.94 2.17
C LEU A 39 5.35 -7.18 0.87
N ALA A 40 5.88 -7.65 -0.26
CA ALA A 40 5.67 -6.97 -1.54
C ALA A 40 5.22 -7.96 -2.62
N CYS A 41 4.30 -7.53 -3.49
CA CYS A 41 4.02 -8.30 -4.70
C CYS A 41 5.17 -8.14 -5.70
N PRO A 42 5.33 -9.09 -6.65
CA PRO A 42 6.43 -9.04 -7.62
C PRO A 42 6.57 -7.71 -8.38
N SER A 43 5.46 -7.06 -8.73
CA SER A 43 5.47 -5.77 -9.44
C SER A 43 5.99 -4.62 -8.56
N CYS A 44 5.61 -4.59 -7.27
CA CYS A 44 6.15 -3.58 -6.33
C CYS A 44 7.64 -3.82 -6.09
N ASN A 45 8.00 -5.08 -5.80
CA ASN A 45 9.37 -5.52 -5.51
C ASN A 45 10.32 -5.17 -6.66
N SER A 46 10.00 -5.64 -7.87
CA SER A 46 10.81 -5.39 -9.07
C SER A 46 10.89 -3.91 -9.45
N THR A 47 9.84 -3.13 -9.19
CA THR A 47 9.85 -1.70 -9.50
C THR A 47 10.71 -0.91 -8.51
N LYS A 48 10.71 -1.28 -7.22
CA LYS A 48 11.59 -0.67 -6.22
C LYS A 48 13.05 -1.02 -6.52
N GLY A 49 13.38 -2.30 -6.62
CA GLY A 49 14.75 -2.76 -6.83
C GLY A 49 15.71 -2.19 -5.78
N THR A 50 16.85 -1.67 -6.24
CA THR A 50 17.94 -1.15 -5.40
C THR A 50 17.86 0.35 -5.11
N LYS A 51 16.72 1.01 -5.37
CA LYS A 51 16.58 2.47 -5.28
C LYS A 51 16.68 3.07 -3.86
N VAL A 52 16.58 2.23 -2.82
CA VAL A 52 16.69 2.65 -1.42
C VAL A 52 17.90 1.94 -0.85
N ASP A 53 18.97 2.69 -0.60
CA ASP A 53 20.25 2.13 -0.19
C ASP A 53 20.67 2.66 1.18
N THR A 54 20.59 3.97 1.39
CA THR A 54 21.03 4.60 2.64
C THR A 54 19.89 4.90 3.60
N ALA A 55 20.20 5.20 4.87
CA ALA A 55 19.20 5.62 5.84
C ALA A 55 18.56 6.99 5.48
N GLU A 56 19.30 7.86 4.78
CA GLU A 56 18.77 9.11 4.24
C GLU A 56 17.74 8.86 3.14
N ASP A 57 17.94 7.85 2.29
CA ASP A 57 16.94 7.47 1.30
C ASP A 57 15.64 7.03 1.98
N VAL A 58 15.72 6.25 3.06
CA VAL A 58 14.55 5.75 3.81
C VAL A 58 13.64 6.91 4.26
N GLN A 59 14.21 8.02 4.71
CA GLN A 59 13.44 9.17 5.19
C GLN A 59 12.64 9.91 4.10
N ARG A 60 12.96 9.69 2.83
CA ARG A 60 12.27 10.34 1.69
C ARG A 60 10.87 9.79 1.44
N TYR A 61 10.50 8.69 2.08
CA TYR A 61 9.29 7.94 1.77
C TYR A 61 8.34 7.86 2.97
N SER A 62 7.04 7.89 2.69
CA SER A 62 6.00 7.55 3.68
C SER A 62 5.76 6.04 3.65
N TRP A 63 6.40 5.31 4.56
CA TRP A 63 6.35 3.86 4.57
C TRP A 63 5.03 3.32 5.15
N PRO A 64 4.34 2.38 4.48
CA PRO A 64 3.02 1.89 4.92
C PRO A 64 2.99 1.24 6.31
N HIS A 65 4.13 0.73 6.81
CA HIS A 65 4.24 0.11 8.12
C HIS A 65 4.52 1.10 9.25
N LEU A 66 4.96 2.32 8.92
CA LEU A 66 5.33 3.37 9.89
C LEU A 66 4.40 4.58 9.83
N ASN A 67 3.75 4.81 8.68
CA ASN A 67 2.97 6.00 8.40
C ASN A 67 1.55 5.63 7.95
N ARG A 68 0.62 6.54 8.23
CA ARG A 68 -0.76 6.46 7.74
C ARG A 68 -0.82 6.86 6.27
N THR A 69 -0.48 5.94 5.37
CA THR A 69 -0.38 6.24 3.95
C THR A 69 -1.74 6.39 3.27
N PHE A 70 -2.81 5.81 3.82
CA PHE A 70 -4.16 5.89 3.23
C PHE A 70 -4.60 7.33 2.96
N ASP A 71 -4.39 8.21 3.93
CA ASP A 71 -4.84 9.61 3.90
C ASP A 71 -4.05 10.45 2.86
N LEU A 72 -2.96 9.90 2.31
CA LEU A 72 -2.10 10.56 1.32
C LEU A 72 -2.50 10.26 -0.13
N PHE A 73 -3.42 9.33 -0.35
CA PHE A 73 -3.82 8.90 -1.69
C PHE A 73 -5.34 8.90 -1.88
N ASP A 74 -5.78 9.35 -3.05
CA ASP A 74 -7.13 9.14 -3.57
C ASP A 74 -7.17 7.82 -4.35
N TYR A 75 -8.14 6.96 -4.03
CA TYR A 75 -8.34 5.66 -4.65
C TYR A 75 -9.59 5.60 -5.54
N THR A 76 -10.20 6.75 -5.84
CA THR A 76 -11.46 6.88 -6.58
C THR A 76 -11.37 6.15 -7.94
N ARG A 77 -12.36 5.28 -8.20
CA ARG A 77 -12.44 4.44 -9.41
C ARG A 77 -11.26 3.47 -9.58
N GLY A 78 -10.62 3.09 -8.46
CA GLY A 78 -9.44 2.24 -8.45
C GLY A 78 -8.20 2.91 -9.09
N ILE A 79 -8.19 4.24 -9.19
CA ILE A 79 -7.04 5.01 -9.68
C ILE A 79 -6.38 5.65 -8.46
N ILE A 80 -5.06 5.46 -8.32
CA ILE A 80 -4.27 6.12 -7.28
C ILE A 80 -3.84 7.50 -7.77
N ARG A 81 -4.08 8.52 -6.95
CA ARG A 81 -3.52 9.86 -7.08
C ARG A 81 -3.00 10.32 -5.72
N VAL A 82 -1.89 11.05 -5.70
CA VAL A 82 -1.42 11.72 -4.47
C VAL A 82 -2.36 12.87 -4.16
N VAL A 83 -2.81 12.96 -2.91
CA VAL A 83 -3.59 14.11 -2.42
C VAL A 83 -2.62 15.22 -2.10
N VAL A 84 -2.63 16.27 -2.93
CA VAL A 84 -1.71 17.43 -2.83
C VAL A 84 -2.14 18.46 -1.80
N ASP A 85 -3.40 18.41 -1.36
CA ASP A 85 -3.93 19.33 -0.34
C ASP A 85 -3.51 18.94 1.09
N ALA A 86 -2.84 17.79 1.24
CA ALA A 86 -2.16 17.41 2.46
C ALA A 86 -0.88 18.24 2.66
N ASP A 87 -0.33 18.21 3.87
CA ASP A 87 1.01 18.75 4.19
C ASP A 87 2.00 18.55 3.02
N PRO A 88 2.56 19.62 2.43
CA PRO A 88 3.43 19.53 1.25
C PRO A 88 4.60 18.57 1.42
N GLU A 89 5.12 18.44 2.64
CA GLU A 89 6.20 17.49 2.93
C GLU A 89 5.69 16.04 2.83
N LEU A 90 4.57 15.73 3.46
CA LEU A 90 3.94 14.41 3.39
C LEU A 90 3.48 14.06 1.97
N ALA A 91 2.95 15.04 1.23
CA ALA A 91 2.59 14.88 -0.18
C ALA A 91 3.82 14.57 -1.04
N GLY A 92 4.95 15.24 -0.78
CA GLY A 92 6.24 14.95 -1.41
C GLY A 92 6.70 13.51 -1.15
N ARG A 93 6.63 13.06 0.10
CA ARG A 93 6.98 11.68 0.49
C ARG A 93 6.03 10.64 -0.10
N ALA A 94 4.74 10.94 -0.20
CA ALA A 94 3.76 10.06 -0.85
C ALA A 94 4.01 9.93 -2.35
N LYS A 95 4.35 11.03 -3.02
CA LYS A 95 4.75 11.02 -4.43
C LYS A 95 6.03 10.21 -4.64
N ALA A 96 7.00 10.33 -3.74
CA ALA A 96 8.22 9.51 -3.78
C ALA A 96 7.88 8.01 -3.68
N VAL A 97 6.92 7.61 -2.84
CA VAL A 97 6.44 6.22 -2.77
C VAL A 97 5.76 5.78 -4.08
N ASP A 98 4.91 6.62 -4.66
CA ASP A 98 4.29 6.33 -5.95
C ASP A 98 5.34 6.11 -7.04
N GLU A 99 6.38 6.94 -7.10
CA GLU A 99 7.49 6.79 -8.05
C GLU A 99 8.38 5.58 -7.76
N LEU A 100 8.57 5.25 -6.48
CA LEU A 100 9.39 4.14 -6.02
C LEU A 100 8.87 2.80 -6.52
N VAL A 101 7.56 2.55 -6.34
CA VAL A 101 6.91 1.26 -6.65
C VAL A 101 5.89 1.33 -7.81
N GLY A 102 5.67 2.52 -8.38
CA GLY A 102 4.77 2.76 -9.51
C GLY A 102 3.29 2.51 -9.20
N LEU A 103 2.76 2.98 -8.06
CA LEU A 103 1.38 2.65 -7.63
C LEU A 103 0.30 3.15 -8.60
N SER A 104 0.52 4.31 -9.23
CA SER A 104 -0.42 4.99 -10.13
C SER A 104 -0.30 4.53 -11.59
N ARG A 105 0.64 3.62 -11.90
CA ARG A 105 0.90 3.11 -13.25
C ARG A 105 -0.34 2.44 -13.85
N ARG A 106 -0.66 2.82 -15.08
CA ARG A 106 -1.79 2.31 -15.87
C ARG A 106 -1.54 2.53 -17.37
N PRO A 107 -2.31 1.89 -18.28
CA PRO A 107 -2.23 2.17 -19.71
C PRO A 107 -2.42 3.67 -19.97
N GLY A 108 -1.49 4.25 -20.74
CA GLY A 108 -1.47 5.70 -21.03
C GLY A 108 -0.90 6.59 -19.93
N ALA A 109 -0.53 6.04 -18.76
CA ALA A 109 0.17 6.77 -17.70
C ALA A 109 1.11 5.83 -16.93
N GLY A 110 2.38 5.77 -17.33
CA GLY A 110 3.43 5.02 -16.64
C GLY A 110 3.62 3.55 -17.06
N LEU A 111 2.71 2.97 -17.85
CA LEU A 111 2.93 1.67 -18.51
C LEU A 111 3.14 1.84 -20.02
N THR A 112 4.21 1.22 -20.54
CA THR A 112 4.44 1.10 -21.98
C THR A 112 3.46 0.12 -22.63
N ARG A 113 3.19 0.27 -23.94
CA ARG A 113 2.34 -0.67 -24.70
C ARG A 113 2.81 -2.12 -24.55
N ALA A 114 4.12 -2.34 -24.56
CA ALA A 114 4.71 -3.67 -24.39
C ALA A 114 4.46 -4.27 -23.00
N GLN A 115 4.56 -3.46 -21.94
CA GLN A 115 4.24 -3.89 -20.57
C GLN A 115 2.76 -4.22 -20.39
N VAL A 116 1.87 -3.45 -21.03
CA VAL A 116 0.42 -3.71 -21.04
C VAL A 116 0.12 -5.03 -21.77
N LEU A 117 0.67 -5.23 -22.97
CA LEU A 117 0.44 -6.45 -23.77
C LEU A 117 0.93 -7.72 -23.06
N ARG A 118 2.06 -7.63 -22.35
CA ARG A 118 2.60 -8.75 -21.56
C ARG A 118 1.87 -9.00 -20.24
N GLY A 119 0.97 -8.10 -19.83
CA GLY A 119 0.31 -8.18 -18.53
C GLY A 119 1.28 -8.10 -17.34
N SER A 120 2.42 -7.41 -17.52
CA SER A 120 3.51 -7.38 -16.52
C SER A 120 3.16 -6.63 -15.23
N ASP A 121 2.21 -5.71 -15.31
CA ASP A 121 1.65 -4.99 -14.16
C ASP A 121 0.14 -4.85 -14.32
N ASN A 122 -0.61 -5.73 -13.65
CA ASN A 122 -2.07 -5.75 -13.66
C ASN A 122 -2.66 -5.15 -12.38
N ARG A 123 -1.86 -4.46 -11.57
CA ARG A 123 -2.32 -3.87 -10.29
C ARG A 123 -3.48 -2.90 -10.51
N TYR A 124 -3.37 -2.02 -11.51
CA TYR A 124 -4.44 -1.08 -11.86
C TYR A 124 -5.75 -1.79 -12.22
N LYS A 125 -5.68 -2.86 -13.01
CA LYS A 125 -6.85 -3.60 -13.49
C LYS A 125 -7.57 -4.26 -12.32
N LYS A 126 -6.82 -5.00 -11.49
CA LYS A 126 -7.33 -5.65 -10.29
C LYS A 126 -7.93 -4.66 -9.30
N ARG A 127 -7.30 -3.50 -9.10
CA ARG A 127 -7.82 -2.43 -8.24
C ARG A 127 -9.13 -1.86 -8.77
N ARG A 128 -9.24 -1.65 -10.10
CA ARG A 128 -10.49 -1.21 -10.73
C ARG A 128 -11.60 -2.24 -10.61
N GLU A 129 -11.31 -3.51 -10.87
CA GLU A 129 -12.30 -4.60 -10.68
C GLU A 129 -12.80 -4.63 -9.23
N THR A 130 -11.88 -4.47 -8.26
CA THR A 130 -12.24 -4.40 -6.83
C THR A 130 -13.10 -3.18 -6.50
N TRP A 131 -12.87 -2.05 -7.16
CA TRP A 131 -13.71 -0.87 -7.02
C TRP A 131 -15.14 -1.15 -7.51
N ASP A 132 -15.29 -1.77 -8.67
CA ASP A 132 -16.60 -2.10 -9.24
C ASP A 132 -17.35 -3.09 -8.34
N GLU A 133 -16.66 -4.12 -7.83
CA GLU A 133 -17.18 -5.06 -6.83
C GLU A 133 -17.62 -4.35 -5.54
N ALA A 134 -16.80 -3.42 -5.03
CA ALA A 134 -17.14 -2.66 -3.82
C ALA A 134 -18.34 -1.74 -4.00
N ILE A 135 -18.49 -1.13 -5.19
CA ILE A 135 -19.66 -0.30 -5.52
C ILE A 135 -20.93 -1.15 -5.56
N ALA A 136 -20.88 -2.33 -6.18
CA ALA A 136 -22.00 -3.27 -6.19
C ALA A 136 -22.37 -3.69 -4.76
N ALA A 137 -21.37 -4.07 -3.97
CA ALA A 137 -21.56 -4.47 -2.58
C ALA A 137 -22.18 -3.36 -1.71
N ARG A 138 -21.80 -2.09 -1.95
CA ARG A 138 -22.42 -0.93 -1.28
C ARG A 138 -23.87 -0.73 -1.72
N GLN A 139 -24.20 -1.01 -2.97
CA GLN A 139 -25.58 -0.95 -3.46
C GLN A 139 -26.43 -2.05 -2.80
N ASP A 140 -25.92 -3.29 -2.74
CA ASP A 140 -26.59 -4.40 -2.05
C ASP A 140 -26.86 -4.07 -0.57
N LEU A 141 -25.89 -3.45 0.11
CA LEU A 141 -26.06 -3.01 1.50
C LEU A 141 -27.15 -1.93 1.66
N ARG A 142 -27.28 -1.02 0.68
CA ARG A 142 -28.32 0.02 0.69
C ARG A 142 -29.71 -0.55 0.45
N GLU A 143 -29.81 -1.58 -0.39
CA GLU A 143 -31.07 -2.28 -0.65
C GLU A 143 -31.48 -3.16 0.54
N GLN A 144 -30.50 -3.82 1.18
CA GLN A 144 -30.73 -4.67 2.33
C GLN A 144 -29.58 -4.58 3.35
N ASP A 145 -29.74 -3.68 4.32
CA ASP A 145 -28.82 -3.61 5.45
C ASP A 145 -29.11 -4.73 6.45
N SER A 146 -28.26 -5.75 6.45
CA SER A 146 -28.35 -6.86 7.41
C SER A 146 -26.96 -7.32 7.85
N PRO A 147 -26.84 -7.93 9.05
CA PRO A 147 -25.59 -8.51 9.51
C PRO A 147 -24.99 -9.56 8.56
N ILE A 148 -25.82 -10.24 7.76
CA ILE A 148 -25.38 -11.23 6.79
C ILE A 148 -24.71 -10.53 5.59
N VAL A 149 -25.36 -9.50 5.04
CA VAL A 149 -24.81 -8.72 3.92
C VAL A 149 -23.49 -8.07 4.32
N ARG A 150 -23.44 -7.39 5.46
CA ARG A 150 -22.19 -6.77 5.98
C ARG A 150 -21.07 -7.80 6.15
N ARG A 151 -21.37 -8.97 6.71
CA ARG A 151 -20.39 -10.06 6.85
C ARG A 151 -19.88 -10.55 5.49
N GLN A 152 -20.76 -10.67 4.50
CA GLN A 152 -20.38 -11.07 3.15
C GLN A 152 -19.47 -10.02 2.51
N ILE A 153 -19.75 -8.73 2.70
CA ILE A 153 -18.90 -7.62 2.22
C ILE A 153 -17.50 -7.73 2.81
N LEU A 154 -17.39 -7.95 4.13
CA LEU A 154 -16.09 -8.12 4.80
C LEU A 154 -15.34 -9.35 4.29
N ALA A 155 -16.04 -10.47 4.07
CA ALA A 155 -15.44 -11.68 3.52
C ALA A 155 -14.90 -11.44 2.09
N THR A 156 -15.69 -10.78 1.23
CA THR A 156 -15.28 -10.39 -0.12
C THR A 156 -14.09 -9.44 -0.08
N ALA A 157 -14.12 -8.42 0.77
CA ALA A 157 -13.04 -7.46 0.92
C ALA A 157 -11.72 -8.16 1.31
N ARG A 158 -11.76 -9.05 2.31
CA ARG A 158 -10.59 -9.84 2.73
C ARG A 158 -10.06 -10.72 1.60
N ALA A 159 -10.94 -11.41 0.88
CA ALA A 159 -10.51 -12.26 -0.24
C ALA A 159 -9.88 -11.44 -1.38
N ARG A 160 -10.42 -10.24 -1.64
CA ARG A 160 -10.00 -9.39 -2.76
C ARG A 160 -8.77 -8.53 -2.46
N GLY A 161 -8.55 -8.18 -1.20
CA GLY A 161 -7.56 -7.19 -0.78
C GLY A 161 -7.98 -5.77 -1.18
N PHE A 162 -6.99 -4.91 -1.43
CA PHE A 162 -7.20 -3.50 -1.77
C PHE A 162 -8.04 -2.75 -0.72
N TRP A 163 -7.69 -2.92 0.55
CA TRP A 163 -8.39 -2.32 1.69
C TRP A 163 -8.72 -0.83 1.48
N SER A 164 -7.79 -0.04 0.93
CA SER A 164 -7.99 1.38 0.67
C SER A 164 -9.15 1.66 -0.31
N VAL A 165 -9.39 0.77 -1.27
CA VAL A 165 -10.55 0.86 -2.18
C VAL A 165 -11.85 0.69 -1.41
N TRP A 166 -11.94 -0.34 -0.57
CA TRP A 166 -13.13 -0.59 0.26
C TRP A 166 -13.38 0.57 1.22
N MET A 167 -12.35 1.07 1.90
CA MET A 167 -12.45 2.25 2.77
C MET A 167 -12.95 3.49 2.04
N THR A 168 -12.50 3.70 0.79
CA THR A 168 -12.93 4.84 -0.02
C THR A 168 -14.39 4.71 -0.47
N VAL A 169 -14.83 3.49 -0.85
CA VAL A 169 -16.20 3.26 -1.30
C VAL A 169 -17.20 3.37 -0.15
N PHE A 170 -16.84 2.87 1.03
CA PHE A 170 -17.67 2.88 2.25
C PHE A 170 -17.40 4.11 3.14
N ARG A 171 -16.83 5.19 2.59
CA ARG A 171 -16.47 6.39 3.38
C ARG A 171 -17.62 7.06 4.12
N ASP A 172 -18.85 6.84 3.66
CA ASP A 172 -20.08 7.41 4.23
C ASP A 172 -20.77 6.42 5.20
N ASP A 173 -20.15 5.27 5.50
CA ASP A 173 -20.66 4.24 6.43
C ASP A 173 -19.59 3.93 7.50
N GLU A 174 -19.68 4.63 8.63
CA GLU A 174 -18.72 4.51 9.74
C GLU A 174 -18.65 3.09 10.30
N GLN A 175 -19.76 2.35 10.30
CA GLN A 175 -19.80 0.98 10.83
C GLN A 175 -19.05 0.03 9.89
N MET A 176 -19.21 0.18 8.58
CA MET A 176 -18.43 -0.58 7.60
C MET A 176 -16.95 -0.20 7.64
N GLN A 177 -16.60 1.07 7.79
CA GLN A 177 -15.20 1.48 7.95
C GLN A 177 -14.56 0.85 9.20
N ALA A 178 -15.25 0.89 10.35
CA ALA A 178 -14.76 0.27 11.57
C ALA A 178 -14.54 -1.24 11.39
N ALA A 179 -15.52 -1.93 10.79
CA ALA A 179 -15.43 -3.36 10.54
C ALA A 179 -14.32 -3.72 9.52
N LEU A 180 -14.07 -2.88 8.51
CA LEU A 180 -12.96 -3.04 7.57
C LEU A 180 -11.60 -2.85 8.26
N CYS A 181 -11.46 -1.88 9.17
CA CYS A 181 -10.24 -1.74 9.97
C CYS A 181 -9.98 -2.97 10.86
N GLU A 182 -11.03 -3.54 11.45
CA GLU A 182 -10.91 -4.76 12.27
C GLU A 182 -10.60 -6.01 11.44
N ALA A 183 -11.18 -6.10 10.23
CA ALA A 183 -11.04 -7.24 9.35
C ALA A 183 -9.63 -7.40 8.75
N PHE A 184 -8.86 -6.31 8.62
CA PHE A 184 -7.53 -6.29 8.02
C PHE A 184 -6.45 -6.06 9.09
N ALA A 185 -5.77 -7.14 9.49
CA ALA A 185 -4.71 -7.05 10.50
C ALA A 185 -3.60 -6.07 10.06
N GLY A 186 -3.38 -5.02 10.85
CA GLY A 186 -2.33 -4.01 10.62
C GLY A 186 -2.84 -2.64 10.14
N THR A 187 -4.13 -2.48 9.84
CA THR A 187 -4.75 -1.19 9.48
C THR A 187 -5.21 -0.43 10.74
N ALA A 188 -4.29 -0.13 11.65
CA ALA A 188 -4.67 0.52 12.91
C ALA A 188 -4.98 2.01 12.73
N LYS A 189 -5.94 2.48 13.52
CA LYS A 189 -6.46 3.85 13.54
C LYS A 189 -5.49 4.92 14.07
N GLU A 190 -4.27 4.61 14.50
CA GLU A 190 -3.38 5.58 15.20
C GLU A 190 -1.86 5.38 14.97
N ARG A 191 -1.42 4.48 14.09
CA ARG A 191 0.00 4.10 14.04
C ARG A 191 0.87 5.13 13.31
N VAL A 192 1.67 5.86 14.08
CA VAL A 192 2.96 6.40 13.64
C VAL A 192 4.04 5.73 14.50
N TYR A 193 4.89 4.92 13.89
CA TYR A 193 6.00 4.30 14.60
C TYR A 193 7.31 5.03 14.30
N PRO A 194 8.21 5.17 15.30
CA PRO A 194 9.54 5.66 15.03
C PRO A 194 10.28 4.71 14.08
N LEU A 195 11.17 5.26 13.25
CA LEU A 195 12.07 4.46 12.44
C LEU A 195 12.97 3.60 13.35
N PRO A 196 13.18 2.31 13.04
CA PRO A 196 14.20 1.50 13.69
C PRO A 196 15.60 2.14 13.60
N PRO A 197 16.50 1.95 14.59
CA PRO A 197 17.79 2.64 14.62
C PRO A 197 18.66 2.47 13.35
N HIS A 198 18.72 1.28 12.74
CA HIS A 198 19.48 1.03 11.50
C HIS A 198 18.84 1.64 10.23
N LEU A 199 17.62 2.16 10.35
CA LEU A 199 16.92 2.93 9.32
C LEU A 199 16.94 4.44 9.61
N GLN A 200 17.52 4.86 10.75
CA GLN A 200 17.74 6.26 11.08
C GLN A 200 19.12 6.71 10.54
N PRO A 201 19.25 7.98 10.13
CA PRO A 201 20.55 8.53 9.79
C PRO A 201 21.43 8.61 11.05
N PRO A 202 22.76 8.58 10.92
CA PRO A 202 23.65 8.79 12.05
C PRO A 202 23.35 10.13 12.74
N SER A 203 23.45 10.16 14.07
CA SER A 203 23.22 11.40 14.81
C SER A 203 24.28 12.44 14.44
N PRO A 204 23.93 13.74 14.34
CA PRO A 204 24.89 14.80 14.01
C PRO A 204 26.11 14.87 14.93
N ASN A 205 26.03 14.26 16.12
CA ASN A 205 27.07 14.27 17.15
C ASN A 205 28.04 13.07 17.11
N GLU A 206 27.95 12.16 16.14
CA GLU A 206 28.83 10.98 16.06
C GLU A 206 29.99 11.12 15.06
N THR A 207 30.13 12.29 14.41
CA THR A 207 31.32 12.65 13.64
C THR A 207 32.13 13.69 14.39
N SER A 208 32.96 13.26 15.33
CA SER A 208 34.08 14.02 15.91
C SER A 208 35.23 13.09 16.27
#